data_AF-A0A964NB72-F1
#
_entry.id   AF-A0A964NB72-F1
#
_cell.length_a   1.000
_cell.length_b   1.000
_cell.length_c   1.000
_cell.angle_alpha   90.00
_cell.angle_beta   90.00
_cell.angle_gamma   90.00
#
_symmetry.space_group_name_H-M   'P 1'
#
loop_
_entity.id
_entity.type
_entity.pdbx_description
1 polymer ?
#
loop_
_entity_poly.entity_id
_entity_poly.type
_entity_poly.pdbx_seq_one_letter_code
_entity_poly.pdbx_strand_id
1 'polypeptide(L)'
;MARKIELLGRFRPYVNGTLSHDHLGDIFAMLDARAFQFCFATWVAALLDMMSAEGAVVTIDAMGCQRNIATKIIEKKADYILALKGNQGTLRENVEVFVDEHKALK
;
A
#
# COMPACT_ATOMS: atom_id res chain seq x y z
N MET A 1 -28.55 6.90 0.02
CA MET A 1 -28.30 6.65 1.47
C MET A 1 -29.37 5.81 2.14
N ALA A 2 -30.68 6.05 1.92
CA ALA A 2 -31.77 5.28 2.56
C ALA A 2 -31.65 3.75 2.43
N ARG A 3 -31.39 3.22 1.22
CA ARG A 3 -31.17 1.77 0.99
C ARG A 3 -30.00 1.17 1.76
N LYS A 4 -28.93 1.94 2.03
CA LYS A 4 -27.75 1.47 2.76
C LYS A 4 -28.07 1.32 4.25
N ILE A 5 -28.78 2.30 4.81
CA ILE A 5 -29.20 2.28 6.22
C ILE A 5 -30.22 1.16 6.46
N GLU A 6 -31.18 0.96 5.54
CA GLU A 6 -32.15 -0.14 5.63
C GLU A 6 -31.47 -1.52 5.63
N LEU A 7 -30.48 -1.71 4.75
CA LEU A 7 -29.72 -2.96 4.68
C LEU A 7 -28.85 -3.18 5.93
N LEU A 8 -28.06 -2.17 6.32
CA LEU A 8 -27.12 -2.28 7.42
C LEU A 8 -27.81 -2.26 8.80
N GLY A 9 -29.00 -1.65 8.88
CA GLY A 9 -29.85 -1.59 10.08
C GLY A 9 -30.23 -2.95 10.64
N ARG A 10 -30.14 -4.01 9.83
CA ARG A 10 -30.31 -5.42 10.27
C ARG A 10 -29.20 -5.91 11.20
N PHE A 11 -28.01 -5.29 11.14
CA PHE A 11 -26.84 -5.70 11.92
C PHE A 11 -26.58 -4.78 13.13
N ARG A 12 -26.80 -3.47 12.97
CA ARG A 12 -26.66 -2.47 14.06
C ARG A 12 -27.66 -1.32 13.84
N PRO A 13 -28.25 -0.76 14.91
CA PRO A 13 -29.06 0.45 14.78
C PRO A 13 -28.15 1.67 14.54
N TYR A 14 -28.05 2.12 13.29
CA TYR A 14 -27.30 3.31 12.88
C TYR A 14 -28.03 4.60 13.28
N VAL A 15 -28.23 4.80 14.59
CA VAL A 15 -29.02 5.90 15.17
C VAL A 15 -28.53 7.30 14.79
N ASN A 16 -27.23 7.44 14.51
CA ASN A 16 -26.60 8.70 14.08
C ASN A 16 -26.31 8.70 12.56
N GLY A 17 -26.97 7.82 11.80
CA GLY A 17 -26.71 7.61 10.38
C GLY A 17 -25.46 6.77 10.12
N THR A 18 -25.16 6.56 8.84
CA THR A 18 -23.90 5.96 8.40
C THR A 18 -22.91 7.07 8.08
N LEU A 19 -21.62 6.83 8.33
CA LEU A 19 -20.53 7.68 7.87
C LEU A 19 -20.74 8.08 6.39
N SER A 20 -20.46 9.35 6.07
CA SER A 20 -20.30 9.83 4.70
C SER A 20 -19.30 8.94 3.95
N HIS A 21 -19.41 8.95 2.63
CA HIS A 21 -18.53 8.16 1.76
C HIS A 21 -17.04 8.41 2.06
N ASP A 22 -16.69 9.62 2.50
CA ASP A 22 -15.31 10.07 2.63
C ASP A 22 -14.82 10.24 4.08
N HIS A 23 -15.55 9.74 5.10
CA HIS A 23 -15.09 9.83 6.50
C HIS A 23 -13.72 9.21 6.74
N LEU A 24 -13.37 8.14 6.02
CA LEU A 24 -12.03 7.58 6.11
C LEU A 24 -10.99 8.60 5.62
N GLY A 25 -11.28 9.31 4.52
CA GLY A 25 -10.42 10.38 4.01
C GLY A 25 -10.22 11.48 5.04
N ASP A 26 -11.28 11.92 5.72
CA ASP A 26 -11.21 12.93 6.77
C ASP A 26 -10.33 12.48 7.96
N ILE A 27 -10.48 11.21 8.38
CA ILE A 27 -9.64 10.62 9.44
C ILE A 27 -8.19 10.54 9.00
N PHE A 28 -7.92 10.07 7.77
CA PHE A 28 -6.55 9.98 7.25
C PHE A 28 -5.91 11.36 7.06
N ALA A 29 -6.69 12.39 6.71
CA ALA A 29 -6.21 13.76 6.59
C ALA A 29 -5.75 14.37 7.92
N MET A 30 -6.25 13.87 9.06
CA MET A 30 -5.80 14.27 10.39
C MET A 30 -4.49 13.59 10.83
N LEU A 31 -4.07 12.51 10.15
CA LEU A 31 -2.85 11.80 10.49
C LEU A 31 -1.62 12.48 9.87
N ASP A 32 -0.51 12.52 10.61
CA ASP A 32 0.79 12.85 10.01
C ASP A 32 1.16 11.75 9.01
N ALA A 33 1.15 12.10 7.72
CA ALA A 33 1.40 11.17 6.63
C ALA A 33 2.80 10.52 6.71
N ARG A 34 3.81 11.25 7.19
CA ARG A 34 5.18 10.75 7.29
C ARG A 34 5.32 9.78 8.45
N ALA A 35 4.72 10.10 9.60
CA ALA A 35 4.70 9.21 10.76
C ALA A 35 3.94 7.92 10.42
N PHE A 36 2.79 8.04 9.76
CA PHE A 36 2.04 6.88 9.30
C PHE A 36 2.84 6.01 8.32
N GLN A 37 3.47 6.61 7.31
CA GLN A 37 4.34 5.90 6.38
C GLN A 37 5.50 5.20 7.10
N PHE A 38 6.14 5.87 8.07
CA PHE A 38 7.22 5.29 8.85
C PHE A 38 6.77 4.10 9.69
N CYS A 39 5.65 4.22 10.41
CA CYS A 39 5.08 3.13 11.20
C CYS A 39 4.69 1.94 10.31
N PHE A 40 4.04 2.21 9.18
CA PHE A 40 3.65 1.18 8.22
C PHE A 40 4.87 0.44 7.65
N ALA A 41 5.89 1.16 7.19
CA ALA A 41 7.09 0.55 6.64
C ALA A 41 7.84 -0.30 7.68
N THR A 42 7.90 0.20 8.93
CA THR A 42 8.49 -0.53 10.07
C THR A 42 7.72 -1.82 10.35
N TRP A 43 6.38 -1.75 10.36
CA TRP A 43 5.53 -2.92 10.57
C TRP A 43 5.67 -3.97 9.47
N VAL A 44 5.67 -3.56 8.20
CA VAL A 44 5.88 -4.48 7.07
C VAL A 44 7.26 -5.14 7.13
N ALA A 45 8.31 -4.39 7.48
CA ALA A 45 9.65 -4.94 7.64
C ALA A 45 9.68 -6.01 8.75
N ALA A 46 9.02 -5.78 9.88
CA ALA A 46 8.91 -6.75 10.97
C ALA A 46 8.10 -8.00 10.55
N LEU A 47 7.04 -7.83 9.76
CA LEU A 47 6.30 -8.97 9.20
C LEU A 47 7.18 -9.83 8.30
N LEU A 48 7.97 -9.22 7.41
CA LEU A 48 8.90 -9.94 6.54
C LEU A 48 9.95 -10.72 7.35
N ASP A 49 10.40 -10.19 8.49
CA ASP A 49 11.32 -10.91 9.38
C ASP A 49 10.73 -12.21 9.93
N MET A 50 9.44 -12.19 10.26
CA MET A 50 8.73 -13.36 10.80
C MET A 50 8.32 -14.36 9.71
N MET A 51 8.29 -13.95 8.45
CA MET A 51 7.89 -14.80 7.33
C MET A 51 9.06 -15.64 6.80
N SER A 52 8.77 -16.91 6.48
CA SER A 52 9.60 -17.77 5.64
C SER A 52 9.24 -17.49 4.18
N ALA A 53 10.04 -16.65 3.52
CA ALA A 53 9.76 -16.17 2.17
C ALA A 53 10.78 -16.64 1.11
N GLU A 54 11.78 -17.44 1.48
CA GLU A 54 12.80 -17.93 0.52
C GLU A 54 12.14 -18.63 -0.68
N GLY A 55 12.49 -18.15 -1.89
CA GLY A 55 11.92 -18.63 -3.15
C GLY A 55 10.47 -18.19 -3.44
N ALA A 56 9.86 -17.37 -2.59
CA ALA A 56 8.52 -16.82 -2.82
C ALA A 56 8.57 -15.49 -3.60
N VAL A 57 7.45 -15.14 -4.24
CA VAL A 57 7.22 -13.81 -4.82
C VAL A 57 6.36 -13.00 -3.86
N VAL A 58 6.91 -11.91 -3.33
CA VAL A 58 6.20 -10.99 -2.45
C VAL A 58 5.55 -9.88 -3.27
N THR A 59 4.23 -9.75 -3.16
CA THR A 59 3.47 -8.66 -3.80
C THR A 59 2.92 -7.71 -2.75
N ILE A 60 3.12 -6.41 -2.92
CA ILE A 60 2.60 -5.39 -2.00
C ILE A 60 2.04 -4.21 -2.80
N ASP A 61 0.97 -3.61 -2.28
CA ASP A 61 0.42 -2.37 -2.79
C ASP A 61 1.47 -1.24 -2.81
N ALA A 62 1.20 -0.18 -3.58
CA ALA A 62 2.11 0.91 -3.79
C ALA A 62 2.52 1.67 -2.52
N MET A 63 1.74 1.59 -1.45
CA MET A 63 2.18 2.11 -0.14
C MET A 63 3.45 1.40 0.38
N GLY A 64 3.62 0.12 0.05
CA GLY A 64 4.79 -0.69 0.39
C GLY A 64 5.94 -0.62 -0.60
N CYS A 65 5.83 0.19 -1.66
CA CYS A 65 6.91 0.40 -2.64
C CYS A 65 8.02 1.30 -2.06
N GLN A 66 8.74 0.75 -1.08
CA GLN A 66 9.80 1.40 -0.33
C GLN A 66 11.10 0.63 -0.49
N ARG A 67 12.24 1.35 -0.54
CA ARG A 67 13.55 0.73 -0.75
C ARG A 67 13.91 -0.29 0.32
N ASN A 68 13.66 0.04 1.59
CA ASN A 68 13.96 -0.86 2.72
C ASN A 68 13.15 -2.17 2.67
N ILE A 69 11.90 -2.11 2.22
CA ILE A 69 11.05 -3.29 2.04
C ILE A 69 11.62 -4.18 0.91
N ALA A 70 11.94 -3.59 -0.25
CA ALA A 70 12.53 -4.31 -1.37
C ALA A 70 13.87 -4.96 -0.99
N THR A 71 14.76 -4.23 -0.30
CA THR A 71 16.04 -4.76 0.21
C THR A 71 15.81 -5.97 1.12
N LYS A 72 14.87 -5.88 2.06
CA LYS A 72 14.60 -6.98 2.99
C LYS A 72 14.01 -8.22 2.29
N ILE A 73 13.20 -8.05 1.25
CA ILE A 73 12.71 -9.17 0.44
C ILE A 73 13.89 -9.88 -0.26
N ILE A 74 14.82 -9.11 -0.85
CA ILE A 74 16.03 -9.67 -1.47
C ILE A 74 16.90 -10.40 -0.44
N GLU A 75 17.11 -9.83 0.75
CA GLU A 75 17.88 -10.46 1.84
C GLU A 75 17.28 -11.79 2.29
N LYS A 76 15.95 -11.92 2.20
CA LYS A 76 15.20 -13.17 2.45
C LYS A 76 15.27 -14.16 1.28
N LYS A 77 16.05 -13.86 0.22
CA LYS A 77 16.15 -14.65 -1.02
C LYS A 77 14.78 -14.90 -1.67
N ALA A 78 13.96 -13.85 -1.66
CA ALA A 78 12.65 -13.83 -2.26
C ALA A 78 12.65 -12.82 -3.41
N ASP A 79 11.71 -12.99 -4.35
CA ASP A 79 11.46 -12.06 -5.43
C ASP A 79 10.32 -11.11 -5.06
N TYR A 80 10.16 -10.00 -5.77
CA TYR A 80 9.05 -9.08 -5.53
C TYR A 80 8.41 -8.51 -6.80
N ILE A 81 7.12 -8.20 -6.68
CA ILE A 81 6.39 -7.34 -7.60
C ILE A 81 5.67 -6.29 -6.75
N LEU A 82 6.22 -5.07 -6.71
CA LEU A 82 5.67 -3.97 -5.94
C LEU A 82 4.95 -3.00 -6.88
N ALA A 83 3.72 -2.65 -6.55
CA ALA A 83 2.99 -1.65 -7.32
C ALA A 83 3.64 -0.27 -7.16
N LEU A 84 3.61 0.55 -8.20
CA LEU A 84 4.11 1.94 -8.15
C LEU A 84 2.95 2.90 -8.37
N LYS A 85 2.74 3.82 -7.43
CA LYS A 85 1.70 4.86 -7.59
C LYS A 85 2.25 6.02 -8.40
N GLY A 86 1.44 6.53 -9.33
CA GLY A 86 1.87 7.60 -10.25
C GLY A 86 2.20 8.93 -9.59
N ASN A 87 1.81 9.15 -8.33
CA ASN A 87 2.09 10.37 -7.59
C ASN A 87 3.38 10.32 -6.74
N GLN A 88 4.24 9.31 -6.93
CA GLN A 88 5.49 9.16 -6.17
C GLN A 88 6.66 9.92 -6.79
N GLY A 89 6.61 11.26 -6.73
CA GLY A 89 7.67 12.13 -7.24
C GLY A 89 8.06 11.79 -8.69
N THR A 90 9.36 11.75 -8.98
CA THR A 90 9.91 11.38 -10.31
C THR A 90 10.05 9.88 -10.52
N LEU A 91 9.66 9.03 -9.55
CA LEU A 91 9.94 7.59 -9.63
C LEU A 91 9.24 6.93 -10.82
N ARG A 92 8.01 7.36 -11.13
CA ARG A 92 7.28 6.84 -12.29
C ARG A 92 8.02 7.15 -13.59
N GLU A 93 8.42 8.40 -13.77
CA GLU A 93 9.17 8.86 -14.95
C GLU A 93 10.48 8.08 -15.09
N ASN A 94 11.23 7.92 -14.00
CA ASN A 94 12.48 7.16 -14.00
C ASN A 94 12.27 5.68 -14.39
N VAL A 95 11.17 5.07 -13.93
CA VAL A 95 10.83 3.68 -14.30
C VAL A 95 10.40 3.59 -15.76
N GLU A 96 9.66 4.56 -16.28
CA GLU A 96 9.30 4.62 -17.71
C GLU A 96 10.55 4.71 -18.59
N VAL A 97 11.47 5.62 -18.26
CA VAL A 97 12.77 5.75 -18.97
C VAL A 97 13.55 4.44 -18.90
N PHE A 98 13.72 3.86 -17.71
CA PHE A 98 14.43 2.59 -17.52
C PHE A 98 13.84 1.47 -18.37
N VAL A 99 12.51 1.33 -18.38
CA VAL A 99 11.82 0.29 -19.15
C VAL A 99 12.02 0.49 -20.65
N ASP A 100 11.95 1.72 -21.15
CA ASP A 100 12.12 2.01 -22.57
C ASP A 100 13.57 1.80 -23.05
N GLU A 101 14.57 2.17 -22.24
CA GLU A 101 15.98 1.83 -22.49
C GLU A 101 16.18 0.31 -22.60
N HIS A 102 15.58 -0.48 -21.70
CA HIS A 102 15.75 -1.94 -21.69
C HIS A 102 14.94 -2.66 -22.77
N LYS A 103 13.91 -2.02 -23.35
CA LYS A 103 13.25 -2.50 -24.56
C LYS A 103 14.13 -2.28 -25.79
N ALA A 104 14.83 -1.14 -25.87
CA ALA A 104 15.71 -0.82 -27.00
C ALA A 104 16.99 -1.66 -27.05
N LEU A 105 17.35 -2.32 -25.95
CA LEU A 105 18.49 -3.24 -25.83
C LEU A 105 18.15 -4.70 -26.20
N LYS A 106 16.90 -4.98 -26.59
CA LYS A 106 16.45 -6.29 -27.08
C LYS A 106 16.18 -6.24 -28.58
#